data_AF-A0A0G1TZF9-F1
#
_entry.id   AF-A0A0G1TZF9-F1
#
_cell.length_a   1.000
_cell.length_b   1.000
_cell.length_c   1.000
_cell.angle_alpha   90.00
_cell.angle_beta   90.00
_cell.angle_gamma   90.00
#
_symmetry.space_group_name_H-M   'P 1'
#
loop_
_entity.id
_entity.type
_entity.pdbx_description
1 polymer ?
#
loop_
_entity_poly.entity_id
_entity_poly.type
_entity_poly.pdbx_seq_one_letter_code
_entity_poly.pdbx_strand_id
1 'polypeptide(L)' 'MKEKINKLITHNGSFHADDIFAAAALSIYLQSKGKNFEIIRTRDDEIIKTGDYVFDVGGIYDEEKNRFDHHQIGGA' A
#
# COMPACT_ATOMS: atom_id res chain seq x y z
N MET A 1 25.46 -3.45 5.07
CA MET A 1 24.14 -4.10 4.93
C MET A 1 23.32 -3.22 4.01
N LYS A 2 22.52 -3.77 3.07
CA LYS A 2 21.64 -2.93 2.25
C LYS A 2 20.53 -2.34 3.12
N GLU A 3 20.22 -1.06 2.96
CA GLU A 3 19.08 -0.44 3.63
C GLU A 3 17.77 -1.09 3.18
N LYS A 4 16.83 -1.27 4.12
CA LYS A 4 15.50 -1.80 3.81
C LYS A 4 14.73 -0.78 2.98
N ILE A 5 14.16 -1.22 1.86
CA ILE A 5 13.17 -0.47 1.07
C ILE A 5 11.79 -0.93 1.50
N ASN A 6 10.93 0.00 1.94
CA ASN A 6 9.55 -0.32 2.31
C ASN A 6 8.69 -0.48 1.06
N LYS A 7 7.92 -1.57 0.97
CA LYS A 7 7.02 -1.84 -0.16
C LYS A 7 5.64 -1.27 0.11
N LEU A 8 5.27 -0.24 -0.65
CA LEU A 8 3.92 0.33 -0.72
C LEU A 8 3.19 -0.34 -1.89
N ILE A 9 2.12 -1.08 -1.62
CA ILE A 9 1.40 -1.86 -2.64
C ILE A 9 -0.02 -1.37 -2.82
N THR A 10 -0.41 -1.14 -4.07
CA THR A 10 -1.78 -0.79 -4.46
C THR A 10 -2.17 -1.45 -5.79
N HIS A 11 -3.41 -1.28 -6.24
CA HIS A 11 -3.89 -1.89 -7.47
C HIS A 11 -3.25 -1.28 -8.73
N ASN A 12 -3.22 -2.05 -9.82
CA ASN A 12 -2.72 -1.63 -11.14
C ASN A 12 -3.83 -1.16 -12.10
N GLY A 13 -4.90 -0.58 -11.55
CA GLY A 13 -6.03 -0.06 -12.35
C GLY A 13 -5.80 1.38 -12.83
N SER A 14 -6.90 2.06 -13.12
CA SER A 14 -6.89 3.52 -13.22
C SER A 14 -6.38 4.13 -11.91
N PHE A 15 -5.85 5.35 -11.98
CA PHE A 15 -5.49 6.09 -10.79
C PHE A 15 -6.77 6.69 -10.20
N HIS A 16 -7.17 6.19 -9.05
CA HIS A 16 -8.30 6.73 -8.30
C HIS A 16 -7.80 7.86 -7.38
N ALA A 17 -8.71 8.53 -6.68
CA ALA A 17 -8.32 9.64 -5.82
C ALA A 17 -7.72 9.13 -4.50
N ASP A 18 -8.25 8.03 -4.00
CA ASP A 18 -7.87 7.36 -2.75
C ASP A 18 -6.53 6.63 -2.84
N ASP A 19 -6.26 5.83 -3.88
CA ASP A 19 -4.94 5.19 -4.05
C ASP A 19 -3.82 6.22 -4.20
N ILE A 20 -4.05 7.28 -4.98
CA ILE A 20 -3.10 8.40 -5.12
C ILE A 20 -2.88 9.13 -3.80
N PHE A 21 -3.96 9.43 -3.06
CA PHE A 21 -3.85 10.13 -1.79
C PHE A 21 -3.12 9.28 -0.73
N ALA A 22 -3.44 7.99 -0.63
CA ALA A 22 -2.76 7.05 0.25
C ALA A 22 -1.27 6.92 -0.10
N ALA A 23 -0.94 6.78 -1.39
CA ALA A 23 0.43 6.72 -1.86
C ALA A 23 1.21 7.99 -1.49
N ALA A 24 0.64 9.18 -1.67
CA ALA A 24 1.28 10.45 -1.31
C ALA A 24 1.47 10.58 0.21
N ALA A 25 0.45 10.28 1.00
CA ALA A 25 0.51 10.37 2.46
C ALA A 25 1.59 9.43 3.04
N LEU A 26 1.61 8.17 2.61
CA LEU A 26 2.61 7.19 3.03
C LEU A 26 4.03 7.56 2.58
N SER A 27 4.17 8.10 1.36
CA SER A 27 5.44 8.58 0.83
C SER A 27 6.02 9.70 1.69
N ILE A 28 5.22 10.72 2.02
CA ILE A 28 5.61 11.85 2.88
C ILE A 28 5.97 11.35 4.28
N TYR A 29 5.14 10.45 4.85
CA TYR A 29 5.41 9.87 6.16
C TYR A 29 6.75 9.13 6.21
N LEU A 30 7.02 8.23 5.26
CA LEU A 30 8.26 7.45 5.21
C LEU A 30 9.49 8.34 4.98
N GLN A 31 9.38 9.33 4.08
CA GLN A 31 10.42 10.35 3.90
C GLN A 31 10.71 11.12 5.19
N SER A 32 9.67 11.53 5.94
CA SER A 32 9.83 12.23 7.22
C SER A 32 10.57 11.40 8.28
N LYS A 33 10.59 10.07 8.11
CA LYS A 33 11.30 9.11 8.97
C LYS A 33 12.66 8.69 8.41
N GLY A 34 13.12 9.29 7.30
CA GLY A 34 14.37 8.91 6.63
C GLY A 34 14.34 7.48 6.06
N LYS A 35 13.16 6.96 5.71
CA LYS A 35 12.99 5.60 5.20
C LYS A 35 12.82 5.61 3.69
N ASN A 36 13.58 4.74 3.00
CA ASN A 36 13.38 4.48 1.58
C ASN A 36 12.13 3.62 1.34
N PHE A 37 11.50 3.80 0.20
CA PHE A 37 10.33 3.02 -0.22
C PHE A 37 10.24 2.89 -1.73
N GLU A 38 9.46 1.92 -2.17
CA GLU A 38 9.04 1.74 -3.55
C GLU A 38 7.52 1.57 -3.60
N ILE A 39 6.89 2.09 -4.66
CA ILE A 39 5.47 1.88 -4.93
C ILE A 39 5.34 0.80 -6.00
N ILE A 40 4.63 -0.26 -5.67
CA ILE A 40 4.34 -1.39 -6.55
C ILE A 40 2.85 -1.39 -6.84
N ARG A 41 2.48 -1.32 -8.12
CA ARG A 41 1.09 -1.38 -8.57
C ARG A 41 0.81 -2.76 -9.14
N THR A 42 -0.07 -3.54 -8.51
CA THR A 42 -0.33 -4.93 -8.89
C THR A 42 -1.69 -5.43 -8.39
N ARG A 43 -2.17 -6.53 -8.96
CA ARG A 43 -3.26 -7.36 -8.40
C ARG A 43 -2.83 -8.82 -8.19
N ASP A 44 -1.52 -9.05 -8.18
CA ASP A 44 -0.93 -10.35 -7.88
C ASP A 44 -0.86 -10.53 -6.36
N ASP A 45 -1.62 -11.50 -5.84
CA ASP A 45 -1.70 -11.80 -4.41
C ASP A 45 -0.36 -12.19 -3.79
N GLU A 46 0.54 -12.84 -4.55
CA GLU A 46 1.86 -13.20 -4.04
C GLU A 46 2.73 -11.97 -3.85
N ILE A 47 2.60 -10.97 -4.72
CA ILE A 47 3.29 -9.68 -4.54
C ILE A 47 2.67 -8.90 -3.37
N ILE A 48 1.33 -8.85 -3.29
CA ILE A 48 0.59 -8.15 -2.23
C ILE A 48 0.99 -8.65 -0.83
N LYS A 49 1.15 -9.96 -0.65
CA LYS A 49 1.61 -10.56 0.62
C LYS A 49 2.96 -10.03 1.09
N THR A 50 3.82 -9.55 0.19
CA THR A 50 5.13 -9.00 0.54
C THR A 50 5.11 -7.52 0.96
N GLY A 51 3.97 -6.84 0.89
CA GLY A 51 3.84 -5.42 1.17
C GLY A 51 4.07 -5.08 2.64
N ASP A 52 4.86 -4.03 2.90
CA ASP A 52 4.96 -3.42 4.22
C ASP A 52 3.71 -2.60 4.53
N TYR A 53 3.17 -1.94 3.50
CA TYR A 53 1.86 -1.27 3.51
C TYR A 53 1.09 -1.67 2.26
N VAL A 54 -0.17 -2.04 2.41
CA VAL A 54 -1.06 -2.37 1.30
C VAL A 54 -2.32 -1.54 1.42
N PHE A 55 -2.73 -0.89 0.34
CA PHE A 55 -3.89 0.00 0.32
C PHE A 55 -4.62 -0.11 -1.01
N ASP A 56 -5.95 -0.02 -0.96
CA ASP A 56 -6.85 -0.12 -2.11
C ASP A 56 -6.66 -1.40 -2.96
N VAL A 57 -6.18 -2.47 -2.32
CA VAL A 57 -6.03 -3.81 -2.92
C VAL A 57 -5.88 -4.88 -1.84
N GLY A 58 -6.27 -6.13 -2.17
CA GLY A 58 -6.06 -7.31 -1.33
C GLY A 58 -7.24 -7.69 -0.42
N GLY A 59 -8.33 -6.92 -0.41
CA GLY A 59 -9.60 -7.21 0.26
C GLY A 59 -9.56 -7.14 1.79
N ILE A 60 -8.48 -6.65 2.39
CA ILE A 60 -8.23 -6.71 3.84
C ILE A 60 -8.10 -5.30 4.42
N TYR A 61 -8.85 -5.05 5.49
CA TYR A 61 -8.63 -3.94 6.41
C TYR A 61 -8.14 -4.48 7.75
N ASP A 62 -6.91 -4.12 8.11
CA ASP A 62 -6.24 -4.52 9.35
C ASP A 62 -5.12 -3.51 9.63
N GLU A 63 -5.38 -2.56 10.53
CA GLU A 63 -4.44 -1.48 10.88
C GLU A 63 -3.15 -2.00 11.52
N GLU A 64 -3.23 -3.07 12.31
CA GLU A 64 -2.06 -3.68 12.96
C GLU A 64 -1.10 -4.28 11.93
N LYS A 65 -1.64 -4.70 10.78
CA LYS A 65 -0.88 -5.25 9.64
C LYS A 65 -0.64 -4.26 8.51
N ASN A 66 -0.99 -2.99 8.67
CA ASN A 66 -0.93 -1.98 7.61
C ASN A 66 -1.64 -2.42 6.32
N ARG A 67 -2.85 -2.95 6.46
CA ARG A 67 -3.73 -3.32 5.34
C ARG A 67 -4.94 -2.39 5.34
N PHE A 68 -5.12 -1.63 4.26
CA PHE A 68 -6.09 -0.56 4.16
C PHE A 68 -6.87 -0.65 2.84
N ASP A 69 -7.52 -1.79 2.61
CA ASP A 69 -8.48 -1.93 1.50
C ASP A 69 -9.90 -1.64 1.99
N HIS A 70 -10.78 -1.17 1.10
CA HIS A 70 -12.19 -0.91 1.35
C HIS A 70 -13.13 -1.81 0.52
N HIS A 71 -12.58 -2.74 -0.28
CA HIS A 71 -13.34 -3.66 -1.13
C HIS A 71 -13.97 -4.85 -0.37
N GLN A 72 -14.31 -4.70 0.91
CA GLN A 72 -14.95 -5.78 1.68
C GLN A 72 -16.39 -6.04 1.23
N ILE A 73 -16.87 -7.26 1.48
CA ILE A 73 -18.27 -7.63 1.28
C ILE A 73 -19.13 -6.72 2.18
N GLY A 74 -20.02 -5.94 1.56
CA GLY A 74 -20.81 -4.92 2.25
C GLY A 74 -20.48 -3.49 1.83
N GLY A 75 -19.36 -3.29 1.12
CA GLY A 75 -18.87 -1.97 0.71
C GLY A 75 -17.95 -1.34 1.75
N ALA A 76 -17.59 -0.09 1.48
CA ALA A 76 -16.91 0.81 2.40
C ALA A 76 -17.89 1.46 3.39
#